data_AF-A0A7S2TSX8-F1
#
_entry.id   AF-A0A7S2TSX8-F1
#
_cell.length_a   1.000
_cell.length_b   1.000
_cell.length_c   1.000
_cell.angle_alpha   90.00
_cell.angle_beta   90.00
_cell.angle_gamma   90.00
#
_symmetry.space_group_name_H-M   'P 1'
#
loop_
_entity.id
_entity.type
_entity.pdbx_description
1 polymer ?
#
loop_
_entity_poly.entity_id
_entity_poly.type
_entity_poly.pdbx_seq_one_letter_code
_entity_poly.pdbx_strand_id
1 'polypeptide(L)'
;RHCPYGHVNVKNKAQKIQQPAFLHRRSSSTTSRAGGERRRTDAKRLVLFFSSGKDSFLTLRKLVRDLGKDAPLSVLDRVVLLTTFDAQSRRIAHQETNIGDVVRQAVHLNIDLVGVPLHSG
;
A
#
# COMPACT_ATOMS: atom_id res chain seq x y z
N ARG A 1 -12.33 -15.98 9.68
CA ARG A 1 -11.38 -16.38 10.76
C ARG A 1 -10.40 -15.23 10.97
N HIS A 2 -10.50 -14.49 12.08
CA HIS A 2 -9.54 -13.44 12.43
C HIS A 2 -8.35 -14.09 13.14
N CYS A 3 -7.14 -13.97 12.57
CA CYS A 3 -5.92 -14.47 13.22
C CYS A 3 -5.46 -13.46 14.30
N PRO A 4 -5.23 -13.89 15.56
CA PRO A 4 -4.90 -12.99 16.68
C PRO A 4 -3.54 -12.29 16.55
N TYR A 5 -2.63 -12.77 15.70
CA TYR A 5 -1.28 -12.22 15.53
C TYR A 5 -1.12 -11.27 14.33
N GLY A 6 -2.22 -10.80 13.73
CA GLY A 6 -2.20 -9.76 12.69
C GLY A 6 -1.32 -10.06 11.46
N HIS A 7 -1.02 -11.34 11.20
CA HIS A 7 -0.09 -11.82 10.17
C HIS A 7 1.28 -11.11 10.21
N VAL A 8 1.74 -10.67 11.38
CA VAL A 8 2.97 -9.88 11.54
C VAL A 8 4.21 -10.64 11.05
N ASN A 9 4.23 -11.97 11.15
CA ASN A 9 5.35 -12.84 10.72
C ASN A 9 5.11 -13.64 9.42
N VAL A 10 4.08 -13.31 8.64
CA VAL A 10 3.84 -14.01 7.36
C VAL A 10 4.71 -13.39 6.27
N LYS A 11 5.81 -14.06 5.91
CA LYS A 11 6.56 -13.77 4.68
C LYS A 11 5.65 -13.98 3.47
N ASN A 12 5.76 -13.13 2.44
CA ASN A 12 4.97 -13.19 1.21
C ASN A 12 3.44 -13.13 1.40
N LYS A 13 2.95 -12.13 2.16
CA LYS A 13 1.50 -11.90 2.38
C LYS A 13 0.67 -11.95 1.10
N ALA A 14 1.18 -11.34 0.04
CA ALA A 14 0.49 -11.26 -1.25
C ALA A 14 0.15 -12.64 -1.86
N GLN A 15 0.89 -13.70 -1.51
CA GLN A 15 0.64 -15.07 -1.99
C GLN A 15 -0.47 -15.82 -1.24
N LYS A 16 -0.90 -15.33 -0.06
CA LYS A 16 -1.81 -16.08 0.83
C LYS A 16 -3.06 -15.31 1.24
N ILE A 17 -3.11 -13.99 1.06
CA ILE A 17 -4.26 -13.20 1.51
C ILE A 17 -5.53 -13.53 0.70
N GLN A 18 -6.63 -13.73 1.41
CA GLN A 18 -7.97 -14.01 0.85
C GLN A 18 -8.99 -12.92 1.23
N GLN A 19 -8.54 -11.88 1.93
CA GLN A 19 -9.31 -10.72 2.34
C GLN A 19 -8.45 -9.46 2.18
N PRO A 20 -9.05 -8.26 2.08
CA PRO A 20 -8.30 -7.01 2.02
C PRO A 20 -7.30 -6.90 3.17
N ALA A 21 -6.05 -6.62 2.85
CA ALA A 21 -4.98 -6.56 3.85
C ALA A 21 -3.85 -5.62 3.43
N PHE A 22 -3.15 -5.07 4.43
CA PHE A 22 -1.90 -4.36 4.19
C PHE A 22 -0.81 -5.34 3.73
N LEU A 23 -0.34 -5.15 2.50
CA LEU A 23 0.76 -5.91 1.90
C LEU A 23 2.11 -5.27 2.19
N HIS A 24 2.14 -3.94 2.26
CA HIS A 24 3.27 -3.18 2.76
C HIS A 24 2.76 -2.12 3.74
N ARG A 25 3.48 -1.93 4.83
CA ARG A 25 3.31 -0.81 5.75
C ARG A 25 4.62 -0.04 5.77
N ARG A 26 4.53 1.27 5.60
CA ARG A 26 5.67 2.18 5.73
C ARG A 26 6.38 1.94 7.06
N SER A 27 7.70 1.82 6.99
CA SER A 27 8.53 1.90 8.19
C SER A 27 8.67 3.37 8.55
N SER A 28 8.24 3.75 9.76
CA SER A 28 8.53 5.08 10.30
C SER A 28 10.00 5.12 10.71
N SER A 29 10.90 5.36 9.77
CA SER A 29 12.27 5.73 10.11
C SER A 29 12.25 7.17 10.60
N THR A 30 12.18 7.37 11.92
CA THR A 30 13.05 8.22 12.77
C THR A 30 12.36 8.54 14.10
N THR A 31 12.98 8.10 15.20
CA THR A 31 12.83 8.52 16.61
C THR A 31 11.44 8.50 17.26
N SER A 32 11.04 7.34 17.78
CA SER A 32 10.36 7.26 19.08
C SER A 32 10.83 6.00 19.79
N ARG A 33 11.98 6.09 20.46
CA ARG A 33 12.39 5.16 21.52
C ARG A 33 11.55 5.48 22.74
N ALA A 34 10.30 5.05 22.72
CA ALA A 34 9.33 4.97 23.81
C ALA A 34 8.05 4.45 23.16
N GLY A 35 7.24 3.67 23.86
CA GLY A 35 5.97 3.13 23.37
C GLY A 35 4.92 4.21 23.06
N GLY A 36 5.20 5.08 22.10
CA GLY A 36 4.32 6.13 21.62
C GLY A 36 3.42 5.56 20.55
N GLU A 37 2.12 5.56 20.84
CA GLU A 37 1.07 5.41 19.86
C GLU A 37 1.40 6.24 18.62
N ARG A 38 1.32 5.61 17.43
CA ARG A 38 1.39 6.32 16.15
C ARG A 38 0.47 7.54 16.28
N ARG A 39 1.05 8.73 16.35
CA ARG A 39 0.30 10.00 16.41
C ARG A 39 -0.72 9.92 15.29
N ARG A 40 -1.98 9.65 15.65
CA ARG A 40 -3.11 9.69 14.72
C ARG A 40 -3.24 11.15 14.39
N THR A 41 -2.45 11.62 13.43
CA THR A 41 -2.71 12.89 12.80
C THR A 41 -4.09 12.71 12.17
N ASP A 42 -5.05 13.54 12.56
CA ASP A 42 -6.39 13.63 11.97
C ASP A 42 -6.34 14.10 10.49
N ALA A 43 -5.16 14.00 9.88
CA ALA A 43 -4.90 14.30 8.49
C ALA A 43 -5.62 13.28 7.62
N LYS A 44 -6.52 13.80 6.77
CA LYS A 44 -7.23 13.03 5.75
C LYS A 44 -6.25 12.18 4.94
N ARG A 45 -6.46 10.85 4.98
CA ARG A 45 -5.77 9.85 4.15
C ARG A 45 -6.26 9.93 2.71
N LEU A 46 -5.37 9.71 1.76
CA LEU A 46 -5.64 9.68 0.33
C LEU A 46 -5.46 8.25 -0.17
N VAL A 47 -6.50 7.66 -0.74
CA VAL A 47 -6.43 6.32 -1.33
C VAL A 47 -6.22 6.46 -2.82
N LEU A 48 -5.12 5.90 -3.34
CA LEU A 48 -4.81 5.90 -4.77
C LEU A 48 -4.94 4.49 -5.32
N PHE A 49 -5.84 4.31 -6.30
CA PHE A 49 -5.91 3.07 -7.08
C PHE A 49 -4.63 2.90 -7.90
N PHE A 50 -3.94 1.79 -7.68
CA PHE A 50 -2.58 1.60 -8.18
C PHE A 50 -2.43 0.24 -8.85
N SER A 51 -2.21 0.25 -10.16
CA SER A 51 -2.08 -0.96 -10.98
C SER A 51 -0.64 -1.31 -11.33
N SER A 52 0.36 -0.58 -10.81
CA SER A 52 1.77 -0.59 -11.25
C SER A 52 2.05 -0.11 -12.68
N GLY A 53 1.01 0.28 -13.43
CA GLY A 53 1.16 0.87 -14.75
C GLY A 53 1.64 2.32 -14.71
N LYS A 54 2.11 2.81 -15.87
CA LYS A 54 2.59 4.18 -16.09
C LYS A 54 1.62 5.24 -15.55
N ASP A 55 0.32 5.08 -15.81
CA ASP A 55 -0.67 6.11 -15.47
C ASP A 55 -0.90 6.21 -13.96
N SER A 56 -0.83 5.09 -13.23
CA SER A 56 -0.86 5.11 -11.76
C SER A 56 0.38 5.83 -11.18
N PHE A 57 1.55 5.64 -11.79
CA PHE A 57 2.76 6.38 -11.41
C PHE A 57 2.67 7.87 -11.71
N LEU A 58 2.19 8.24 -12.90
CA LEU A 58 1.99 9.63 -13.27
C LEU A 58 0.96 10.33 -12.38
N THR A 59 -0.09 9.60 -11.98
CA THR A 59 -1.09 10.09 -11.04
C THR A 59 -0.48 10.31 -9.65
N LEU A 60 0.30 9.37 -9.14
CA LEU A 60 1.05 9.54 -7.88
C LEU A 60 1.98 10.76 -7.95
N ARG A 61 2.73 10.90 -9.04
CA ARG A 61 3.63 12.05 -9.26
C ARG A 61 2.87 13.38 -9.31
N LYS A 62 1.73 13.41 -10.01
CA LYS A 62 0.86 14.59 -10.10
C LYS A 62 0.31 14.96 -8.72
N LEU A 63 -0.16 13.98 -7.97
CA LEU A 63 -0.69 14.15 -6.61
C LEU A 63 0.37 14.73 -5.66
N VAL A 64 1.58 14.17 -5.68
CA VAL A 64 2.70 14.71 -4.88
C VAL A 64 3.04 16.13 -5.29
N ARG A 65 3.06 16.43 -6.60
CA ARG A 65 3.36 17.78 -7.10
C ARG A 65 2.29 18.81 -6.69
N ASP A 66 1.02 18.45 -6.78
CA ASP A 66 -0.08 19.39 -6.55
C ASP A 66 -0.29 19.66 -5.06
N LEU A 67 -0.24 18.60 -4.23
CA LEU A 67 -0.49 18.68 -2.79
C LEU A 67 0.79 18.95 -1.99
N GLY A 68 1.96 18.74 -2.61
CA GLY A 68 3.26 18.86 -1.98
C GLY A 68 3.92 20.22 -2.14
N LYS A 69 3.20 21.24 -2.61
CA LYS A 69 3.75 22.59 -2.79
C LYS A 69 4.42 23.14 -1.52
N ASP A 70 3.89 22.80 -0.35
CA ASP A 70 4.43 23.25 0.93
C ASP A 70 5.23 22.17 1.69
N ALA A 71 5.03 20.87 1.39
CA ALA A 71 5.78 19.76 1.98
C ALA A 71 5.56 18.43 1.21
N PRO A 72 6.35 18.09 0.18
CA PRO A 72 6.13 16.91 -0.67
C PRO A 72 6.17 15.57 0.08
N LEU A 73 7.08 15.42 1.04
CA LEU A 73 7.22 14.19 1.82
C LEU A 73 6.01 13.95 2.74
N SER A 74 5.38 15.02 3.24
CA SER A 74 4.17 14.94 4.07
C SER A 74 2.96 14.40 3.32
N VAL A 75 2.93 14.56 1.98
CA VAL A 75 1.84 14.05 1.15
C VAL A 75 1.95 12.54 1.04
N LEU A 76 3.16 12.02 0.83
CA LEU A 76 3.38 10.58 0.78
C LEU A 76 3.02 9.88 2.10
N ASP A 77 3.13 10.55 3.25
CA ASP A 77 2.66 10.03 4.56
C ASP A 77 1.14 9.83 4.63
N ARG A 78 0.40 10.52 3.77
CA ARG A 78 -1.06 10.49 3.72
C ARG A 78 -1.59 9.54 2.65
N VAL A 79 -0.76 9.16 1.68
CA VAL A 79 -1.14 8.28 0.57
C VAL A 79 -1.11 6.81 1.00
N VAL A 80 -2.17 6.09 0.66
CA VAL A 80 -2.26 4.64 0.72
C VAL A 80 -2.55 4.14 -0.69
N LEU A 81 -1.69 3.27 -1.21
CA LEU A 81 -1.92 2.59 -2.47
C LEU A 81 -2.94 1.47 -2.26
N LEU A 82 -3.89 1.34 -3.17
CA LEU A 82 -4.86 0.25 -3.19
C LEU A 82 -4.75 -0.47 -4.52
N THR A 83 -4.47 -1.77 -4.47
CA THR A 83 -4.40 -2.63 -5.66
C THR A 83 -5.36 -3.80 -5.53
N THR A 84 -6.11 -4.07 -6.60
CA THR A 84 -6.92 -5.27 -6.72
C THR A 84 -6.16 -6.35 -7.48
N PHE A 85 -6.34 -7.60 -7.10
CA PHE A 85 -5.67 -8.71 -7.76
C PHE A 85 -6.53 -9.97 -7.67
N ASP A 86 -6.39 -10.86 -8.63
CA ASP A 86 -7.07 -12.14 -8.61
C ASP A 86 -6.52 -13.04 -7.50
N ALA A 87 -7.42 -13.56 -6.65
CA ALA A 87 -7.07 -14.30 -5.46
C ALA A 87 -6.35 -15.64 -5.75
N GLN A 88 -6.56 -16.21 -6.94
CA GLN A 88 -5.96 -17.48 -7.36
C GLN A 88 -4.60 -17.26 -8.03
N SER A 89 -4.58 -16.53 -9.14
CA SER A 89 -3.40 -16.28 -9.99
C SER A 89 -2.43 -15.23 -9.42
N ARG A 90 -2.88 -14.42 -8.45
CA ARG A 90 -2.09 -13.31 -7.86
C ARG A 90 -1.68 -12.25 -8.89
N ARG A 91 -2.45 -12.12 -9.97
CA ARG A 91 -2.25 -11.12 -11.02
C ARG A 91 -3.17 -9.93 -10.79
N ILE A 92 -2.68 -8.72 -11.06
CA ILE A 92 -3.51 -7.52 -11.09
C ILE A 92 -4.45 -7.66 -12.28
N ALA A 93 -5.75 -7.45 -12.06
CA ALA A 93 -6.73 -7.49 -13.12
C ALA A 93 -6.35 -6.49 -14.24
N HIS A 94 -6.53 -6.89 -15.50
CA HIS A 94 -6.24 -6.12 -16.72
C HIS A 94 -4.77 -5.85 -17.11
N GLN A 95 -3.79 -5.97 -16.20
CA GLN A 95 -2.38 -5.62 -16.52
C GLN A 95 -1.42 -6.81 -16.54
N GLU A 96 -1.91 -8.02 -16.24
CA GLU A 96 -1.09 -9.24 -16.34
C GLU A 96 0.22 -9.19 -15.49
N THR A 97 0.25 -8.30 -14.50
CA THR A 97 1.42 -8.06 -13.67
C THR A 97 1.26 -8.80 -12.33
N ASN A 98 2.35 -9.37 -11.83
CA ASN A 98 2.31 -10.08 -10.55
C ASN A 98 2.18 -9.07 -9.40
N ILE A 99 1.34 -9.36 -8.41
CA ILE A 99 1.22 -8.48 -7.23
C ILE A 99 2.54 -8.26 -6.49
N GLY A 100 3.49 -9.19 -6.59
CA GLY A 100 4.84 -9.05 -6.06
C GLY A 100 5.56 -7.82 -6.61
N ASP A 101 5.32 -7.43 -7.86
CA ASP A 101 5.90 -6.23 -8.47
C ASP A 101 5.38 -4.96 -7.82
N VAL A 102 4.07 -4.90 -7.57
CA VAL A 102 3.43 -3.80 -6.83
C VAL A 102 3.98 -3.69 -5.42
N VAL A 103 4.17 -4.84 -4.75
CA VAL A 103 4.75 -4.86 -3.40
C VAL A 103 6.18 -4.33 -3.43
N ARG A 104 7.00 -4.74 -4.40
CA ARG A 104 8.38 -4.22 -4.56
C ARG A 104 8.40 -2.72 -4.79
N GLN A 105 7.50 -2.21 -5.63
CA GLN A 105 7.36 -0.77 -5.87
C GLN A 105 6.93 -0.01 -4.62
N ALA A 106 5.92 -0.51 -3.90
CA ALA A 106 5.46 0.10 -2.65
C ALA A 106 6.56 0.14 -1.58
N VAL A 107 7.37 -0.93 -1.48
CA VAL A 107 8.55 -0.98 -0.61
C VAL A 107 9.59 0.06 -1.03
N HIS A 108 9.89 0.15 -2.33
CA HIS A 108 10.88 1.10 -2.85
C HIS A 108 10.45 2.56 -2.63
N LEU A 109 9.17 2.86 -2.80
CA LEU A 109 8.60 4.18 -2.53
C LEU A 109 8.33 4.41 -1.03
N ASN A 110 8.46 3.37 -0.21
CA ASN A 110 8.06 3.32 1.20
C ASN A 110 6.63 3.85 1.41
N ILE A 111 5.63 3.41 0.65
CA ILE A 111 4.22 3.87 0.76
C ILE A 111 3.34 2.72 1.24
N ASP A 112 2.40 2.98 2.16
CA ASP A 112 1.42 1.96 2.59
C ASP A 112 0.68 1.36 1.36
N LEU A 113 0.58 0.03 1.31
CA LEU A 113 -0.11 -0.70 0.24
C LEU A 113 -1.16 -1.65 0.82
N VAL A 114 -2.40 -1.50 0.38
CA VAL A 114 -3.51 -2.41 0.61
C VAL A 114 -3.73 -3.25 -0.64
N GLY A 115 -3.69 -4.58 -0.47
CA GLY A 115 -4.09 -5.53 -1.48
C GLY A 115 -5.52 -5.99 -1.24
N VAL A 116 -6.34 -5.96 -2.27
CA VAL A 116 -7.74 -6.41 -2.27
C VAL A 116 -7.86 -7.62 -3.20
N PRO A 117 -7.95 -8.85 -2.65
CA PRO A 117 -8.20 -10.03 -3.47
C PRO A 117 -9.60 -9.95 -4.05
N LEU A 118 -9.71 -10.19 -5.35
CA LEU A 118 -10.97 -10.40 -6.06
C LEU A 118 -11.14 -11.91 -6.28
N HIS A 119 -12.34 -12.41 -6.02
CA HIS A 119 -12.74 -13.77 -6.37
C HIS A 119 -13.57 -13.67 -7.66
N SER A 120 -13.28 -14.51 -8.64
CA SER A 120 -14.24 -14.76 -9.71
C SER A 120 -15.55 -15.26 -9.09
N GLY A 121 -16.66 -14.56 -9.35
CA GLY A 121 -17.99 -15.07 -9.04
C GLY A 121 -18.32 -16.30 -9.86
#